data_AF-A0A0F9LEQ8-F1
#
_entry.id   AF-A0A0F9LEQ8-F1
#
_cell.length_a   1.000
_cell.length_b   1.000
_cell.length_c   1.000
_cell.angle_alpha   90.00
_cell.angle_beta   90.00
_cell.angle_gamma   90.00
#
_symmetry.space_group_name_H-M   'P 1'
#
loop_
_entity.id
_entity.type
_entity.pdbx_description
1 polymer ?
#
loop_
_entity_poly.entity_id
_entity_poly.type
_entity_poly.pdbx_seq_one_letter_code
_entity_poly.pdbx_strand_id
1 'polypeptide(L)'
;MISSWVFSKECFLSNFGKLRYSKTNLYSQLYKVQETLNEIIDIKYHYEFRRRVFCVTAKLGLQMDAKQENLFLSEEWSNPERKEVLMRRIEKFLVKYII
;
A
#
# COMPACT_ATOMS: atom_id res chain seq x y z
N MET A 1 5.73 -17.03 16.54
CA MET A 1 6.11 -15.62 16.79
C MET A 1 5.25 -14.76 15.90
N ILE A 2 4.29 -14.04 16.47
CA ILE A 2 3.36 -13.18 15.75
C ILE A 2 4.01 -11.79 15.69
N SER A 3 4.46 -11.38 14.50
CA SER A 3 5.06 -10.07 14.30
C SER A 3 3.98 -8.99 14.38
N SER A 4 4.16 -8.12 15.37
CA SER A 4 3.41 -6.91 15.66
C SER A 4 3.25 -6.00 14.43
N TRP A 5 2.05 -5.99 13.85
CA TRP A 5 1.53 -4.89 13.05
C TRP A 5 0.11 -4.57 13.54
N VAL A 6 0.01 -4.21 14.82
CA VAL A 6 -1.21 -3.60 15.37
C VAL A 6 -0.92 -2.12 15.50
N PHE A 7 -1.21 -1.38 14.43
CA PHE A 7 -1.26 0.08 14.46
C PHE A 7 -2.34 0.47 15.48
N SER A 8 -1.91 0.92 16.66
CA SER A 8 -2.77 1.09 17.83
C SER A 8 -3.84 2.16 17.59
N LYS A 9 -5.11 1.81 17.86
CA LYS A 9 -6.30 2.65 17.68
C LYS A 9 -6.37 3.84 18.66
N GLU A 10 -5.46 3.93 19.62
CA GLU A 10 -5.62 4.80 20.79
C GLU A 10 -5.09 6.24 20.60
N CYS A 11 -4.28 6.51 19.57
CA CYS A 11 -3.64 7.84 19.45
C CYS A 11 -4.54 8.98 18.93
N PHE A 12 -5.83 8.78 18.60
CA PHE A 12 -6.54 9.74 17.74
C PHE A 12 -7.92 10.24 18.19
N LEU A 13 -8.40 9.84 19.37
CA LEU A 13 -9.77 10.14 19.82
C LEU A 13 -9.91 11.22 20.89
N SER A 14 -8.89 12.06 21.06
CA SER A 14 -9.06 13.33 21.73
C SER A 14 -9.34 14.40 20.69
N ASN A 15 -10.58 14.89 20.69
CA ASN A 15 -10.98 16.20 20.17
C ASN A 15 -11.62 16.25 18.74
N PHE A 16 -12.71 17.03 18.67
CA PHE A 16 -13.36 17.64 17.48
C PHE A 16 -14.54 16.92 16.79
N GLY A 17 -15.74 17.28 17.25
CA GLY A 17 -17.05 17.09 16.58
C GLY A 17 -17.30 17.95 15.33
N LYS A 18 -16.29 18.64 14.77
CA LYS A 18 -16.38 19.37 13.48
C LYS A 18 -15.53 18.77 12.34
N LEU A 19 -14.72 17.74 12.61
CA LEU A 19 -13.83 17.07 11.62
C LEU A 19 -14.48 15.87 10.89
N ARG A 20 -15.75 15.54 11.13
CA ARG A 20 -16.33 14.27 10.67
C ARG A 20 -16.34 14.08 9.16
N TYR A 21 -16.42 15.14 8.35
CA TYR A 21 -16.49 15.02 6.89
C TYR A 21 -15.12 14.85 6.22
N SER A 22 -14.03 15.35 6.82
CA SER A 22 -12.66 15.15 6.32
C SER A 22 -12.01 13.89 6.90
N LYS A 23 -12.33 13.54 8.16
CA LYS A 23 -11.84 12.30 8.80
C LYS A 23 -12.36 11.04 8.08
N THR A 24 -13.62 11.01 7.65
CA THR A 24 -14.19 9.85 6.93
C THR A 24 -13.48 9.57 5.61
N ASN A 25 -13.04 10.61 4.90
CA ASN A 25 -12.26 10.44 3.67
C ASN A 25 -10.86 9.87 3.96
N LEU A 26 -10.15 10.45 4.94
CA LEU A 26 -8.82 9.97 5.32
C LEU A 26 -8.83 8.52 5.82
N TYR A 27 -9.79 8.16 6.68
CA TYR A 27 -9.95 6.77 7.13
C TYR A 27 -10.28 5.82 5.98
N SER A 28 -11.10 6.25 5.01
CA SER A 28 -11.41 5.46 3.81
C SER A 28 -10.19 5.26 2.92
N GLN A 29 -9.37 6.30 2.73
CA GLN A 29 -8.12 6.25 1.96
C GLN A 29 -7.08 5.34 2.64
N LEU A 30 -6.90 5.48 3.96
CA LEU A 30 -6.03 4.60 4.75
C LEU A 30 -6.49 3.13 4.68
N TYR A 31 -7.81 2.89 4.76
CA TYR A 31 -8.36 1.55 4.62
C TYR A 31 -8.07 0.96 3.23
N LYS A 32 -8.23 1.75 2.16
CA LYS A 32 -7.89 1.32 0.79
C LYS A 32 -6.41 0.98 0.62
N VAL A 33 -5.51 1.78 1.19
CA VAL A 33 -4.06 1.48 1.20
C VAL A 33 -3.81 0.15 1.91
N GLN A 34 -4.37 -0.04 3.10
CA GLN A 34 -4.18 -1.26 3.89
C GLN A 34 -4.75 -2.49 3.18
N GLU A 35 -5.95 -2.39 2.61
CA GLU A 35 -6.58 -3.48 1.84
C GLU A 35 -5.71 -3.87 0.65
N THR A 36 -5.18 -2.88 -0.09
CA THR A 36 -4.28 -3.12 -1.22
C THR A 36 -2.98 -3.81 -0.78
N LEU A 37 -2.38 -3.38 0.33
CA LEU A 37 -1.18 -4.01 0.87
C LEU A 37 -1.44 -5.45 1.32
N ASN A 38 -2.59 -5.71 1.94
CA ASN A 38 -3.00 -7.05 2.34
C ASN A 38 -3.19 -7.98 1.12
N GLU A 39 -3.75 -7.48 0.01
CA GLU A 39 -3.87 -8.25 -1.24
C GLU A 39 -2.49 -8.67 -1.82
N ILE A 40 -1.43 -7.94 -1.49
CA ILE A 40 -0.07 -8.16 -2.00
C ILE A 40 0.78 -9.02 -1.03
N ILE A 41 0.63 -8.83 0.28
CA ILE A 41 1.52 -9.44 1.28
C ILE A 41 1.42 -10.97 1.29
N ASP A 42 0.21 -11.49 1.07
CA ASP A 42 -0.12 -12.92 1.11
C ASP A 42 0.37 -13.71 -0.11
N ILE A 43 1.02 -13.06 -1.07
CA ILE A 43 1.53 -13.75 -2.26
C ILE A 43 2.73 -14.61 -1.88
N LYS A 44 2.52 -15.92 -1.95
CA LYS A 44 3.52 -16.96 -1.67
C LYS A 44 4.64 -17.00 -2.73
N TYR A 45 4.30 -16.81 -4.00
CA TYR A 45 5.25 -16.99 -5.10
C TYR A 45 5.75 -15.66 -5.67
N HIS A 46 7.07 -15.51 -5.76
CA HIS A 46 7.69 -14.29 -6.25
C HIS A 46 7.31 -13.95 -7.70
N TYR A 47 7.16 -14.94 -8.57
CA TYR A 47 6.74 -14.69 -9.97
C TYR A 47 5.32 -14.09 -10.06
N GLU A 48 4.46 -14.33 -9.06
CA GLU A 48 3.12 -13.76 -8.99
C GLU A 48 3.11 -12.37 -8.35
N PHE A 49 4.13 -12.05 -7.56
CA PHE A 49 4.25 -10.81 -6.80
C PHE A 49 4.15 -9.59 -7.72
N ARG A 50 5.04 -9.50 -8.72
CA ARG A 50 5.05 -8.39 -9.69
C ARG A 50 3.72 -8.26 -10.43
N ARG A 51 3.15 -9.38 -10.87
CA ARG A 51 1.87 -9.41 -11.59
C ARG A 51 0.74 -8.87 -10.72
N ARG A 52 0.63 -9.34 -9.47
CA ARG A 52 -0.43 -8.89 -8.57
C ARG A 52 -0.28 -7.42 -8.23
N VAL A 53 0.94 -6.93 -7.95
CA VAL A 53 1.17 -5.51 -7.70
C VAL A 53 0.71 -4.67 -8.90
N PHE A 54 1.07 -5.08 -10.11
CA PHE A 54 0.58 -4.40 -11.32
C PHE A 54 -0.95 -4.42 -11.42
N CYS A 55 -1.59 -5.56 -11.19
CA CYS A 55 -3.05 -5.68 -11.24
C CYS A 55 -3.75 -4.77 -10.22
N VAL A 56 -3.28 -4.71 -8.97
CA VAL A 56 -3.92 -3.87 -7.94
C VAL A 56 -3.64 -2.39 -8.18
N THR A 57 -2.45 -2.02 -8.66
CA THR A 57 -2.15 -0.65 -9.08
C THR A 57 -3.07 -0.22 -10.23
N ALA A 58 -3.31 -1.09 -11.21
CA ALA A 58 -4.24 -0.82 -12.31
C ALA A 58 -5.71 -0.75 -11.85
N LYS A 59 -6.13 -1.61 -10.92
CA LYS A 59 -7.46 -1.57 -10.28
C LYS A 59 -7.73 -0.23 -9.59
N LEU A 60 -6.68 0.41 -9.07
CA LEU A 60 -6.74 1.73 -8.44
C LEU A 60 -6.63 2.89 -9.44
N GLY A 61 -6.42 2.62 -10.74
CA GLY A 61 -6.22 3.64 -11.77
C GLY A 61 -4.85 4.31 -11.76
N LEU A 62 -3.88 3.77 -11.01
CA LEU A 62 -2.56 4.38 -10.77
C LEU A 62 -1.47 3.86 -11.71
N GLN A 63 -1.82 3.14 -12.78
CA GLN A 63 -0.84 2.52 -13.69
C GLN A 63 0.03 3.54 -14.42
N MET A 64 -0.50 4.74 -14.71
CA MET A 64 0.25 5.81 -15.38
C MET A 64 1.21 6.49 -14.41
N ASP A 65 0.78 6.76 -13.18
CA ASP A 65 1.64 7.29 -12.11
C ASP A 65 2.77 6.32 -11.77
N ALA A 66 2.47 5.03 -11.66
CA ALA A 66 3.46 3.99 -11.41
C ALA A 66 4.50 3.88 -12.54
N LYS A 67 4.07 4.14 -13.80
CA LYS A 67 4.99 4.24 -14.94
C LYS A 67 5.87 5.47 -14.83
N GLN A 68 5.31 6.62 -14.48
CA GLN A 68 6.06 7.88 -14.31
C GLN A 68 7.12 7.77 -13.20
N GLU A 69 6.81 7.07 -12.10
CA GLU A 69 7.76 6.82 -11.01
C GLU A 69 8.68 5.61 -11.21
N ASN A 70 8.62 4.99 -12.40
CA ASN A 70 9.41 3.81 -12.72
C ASN A 70 9.27 2.68 -11.68
N LEU A 71 8.08 2.54 -11.08
CA LEU A 71 7.82 1.59 -9.99
C LEU A 71 8.19 0.16 -10.40
N PHE A 72 7.91 -0.21 -11.66
CA PHE A 72 8.10 -1.56 -12.21
C PHE A 72 9.37 -1.77 -13.05
N LEU A 73 10.24 -0.76 -13.19
CA LEU A 73 11.44 -0.84 -14.05
C LEU A 73 12.70 -1.36 -13.34
N SER A 74 12.67 -1.49 -12.01
CA SER A 74 13.83 -1.96 -11.23
C SER A 74 14.19 -3.42 -11.54
N GLU A 75 15.48 -3.75 -11.61
CA GLU A 75 15.95 -5.15 -11.66
C GLU A 75 15.62 -5.92 -10.37
N GLU A 76 15.31 -5.20 -9.28
CA GLU A 76 14.89 -5.76 -7.99
C GLU A 76 13.66 -6.66 -8.11
N TRP A 77 12.79 -6.45 -9.10
CA TRP A 77 11.59 -7.26 -9.33
C TRP A 77 11.87 -8.71 -9.74
N SER A 78 13.12 -9.02 -10.11
CA SER A 78 13.56 -10.38 -10.42
C SER A 78 14.18 -11.07 -9.21
N ASN A 79 14.48 -10.34 -8.12
CA ASN A 79 15.15 -10.86 -6.94
C ASN A 79 14.19 -11.07 -5.75
N PRO A 80 13.89 -12.32 -5.35
CA PRO A 80 12.99 -12.61 -4.24
C PRO A 80 13.45 -12.07 -2.88
N GLU A 81 14.76 -11.92 -2.66
CA GLU A 81 15.32 -11.35 -1.42
C GLU A 81 15.02 -9.85 -1.29
N ARG A 82 14.65 -9.18 -2.39
CA ARG A 82 14.28 -7.77 -2.40
C ARG A 82 12.79 -7.53 -2.13
N LYS A 83 12.00 -8.57 -1.87
CA LYS A 83 10.53 -8.44 -1.64
C LYS A 83 10.19 -7.39 -0.59
N GLU A 84 10.90 -7.34 0.54
CA GLU A 84 10.63 -6.34 1.59
C GLU A 84 10.92 -4.90 1.14
N VAL A 85 12.00 -4.70 0.39
CA VAL A 85 12.37 -3.38 -0.17
C VAL A 85 11.30 -2.92 -1.16
N LEU A 86 10.85 -3.83 -2.02
CA LEU A 86 9.75 -3.58 -2.95
C LEU A 86 8.44 -3.25 -2.22
N MET A 87 8.11 -3.99 -1.16
CA MET A 87 6.93 -3.71 -0.33
C MET A 87 6.95 -2.30 0.27
N ARG A 88 8.08 -1.85 0.83
CA ARG A 88 8.21 -0.48 1.36
C ARG A 88 8.07 0.58 0.25
N ARG A 89 8.55 0.28 -0.96
CA ARG A 89 8.42 1.19 -2.10
C ARG A 89 6.97 1.28 -2.59
N ILE A 90 6.26 0.16 -2.64
CA ILE A 90 4.83 0.09 -2.96
C ILE A 90 4.00 0.83 -1.91
N GLU A 91 4.27 0.62 -0.62
CA GLU A 91 3.61 1.33 0.47
C GLU A 91 3.75 2.85 0.33
N LYS A 92 4.98 3.34 0.13
CA LYS A 92 5.22 4.78 -0.11
C LYS A 92 4.48 5.31 -1.32
N PHE A 93 4.45 4.54 -2.42
CA PHE A 93 3.71 4.91 -3.62
C PHE A 93 2.20 5.00 -3.34
N LEU A 94 1.61 4.00 -2.70
CA LEU A 94 0.17 4.00 -2.39
C LEU A 94 -0.21 5.14 -1.44
N VAL A 95 0.58 5.39 -0.40
CA VAL A 95 0.36 6.52 0.51
C VAL A 95 0.40 7.85 -0.25
N LYS A 96 1.36 8.05 -1.16
CA LYS A 96 1.50 9.30 -1.91
C LYS A 96 0.33 9.61 -2.83
N TYR A 97 -0.29 8.60 -3.43
CA TYR A 97 -1.30 8.78 -4.47
C TYR A 97 -2.74 8.54 -4.01
N ILE A 98 -2.94 7.96 -2.82
CA ILE A 98 -4.27 7.68 -2.27
C ILE A 98 -4.63 8.64 -1.13
N ILE A 99 -3.65 9.16 -0.39
CA ILE A 99 -3.83 10.06 0.76
C ILE A 99 -3.40 11.48 0.38
#